data_AF-A0A8R2M0H0-F1
#
_entry.id   AF-A0A8R2M0H0-F1
#
_cell.length_a   1.000
_cell.length_b   1.000
_cell.length_c   1.000
_cell.angle_alpha   90.00
_cell.angle_beta   90.00
_cell.angle_gamma   90.00
#
_symmetry.space_group_name_H-M   'P 1'
#
loop_
_entity.id
_entity.type
_entity.pdbx_description
1 polymer ?
#
loop_
_entity_poly.entity_id
_entity_poly.type
_entity_poly.pdbx_seq_one_letter_code
_entity_poly.pdbx_strand_id
1 'polypeptide(L)'
;MSQHSEDLDTLIKRRGAIKAKLTIFRNYIKPLSSFSSLTDLQRFELEGRYERIQCLYNDFDKLQTEIETLLDAPDDDFKSRCEFEDQYHPTVALARSLLSATTNSEGSVKAVHIELVTALSSEAYIAALKRFVSRRGKPRSIWSDNGTNFVGACNELKGVLSNSDIASFMSQEGIDFNFSPPYSPHFNGLAEAAVKATKGHLKKLLSLTHLTYEEMSSCLCQIEAILNSRPLTPISSDPLDLTALTPAHFLIGRPLTSVPHPQITDCNITRLERYQRVELIRQHFWKRFINEYISLLQQKSKWSTSTGSLIPGTLVLVKDRTLPALLWPLGRITKTYPGSDGITRVAEVKTRTGTVVRGFNSICPLPLH
;
A
#
# COMPACT_ATOMS: atom_id res chain seq x y z
N MET A 1 3.39 54.27 -21.78
CA MET A 1 2.67 54.10 -20.50
C MET A 1 1.27 53.49 -20.65
N SER A 2 0.55 53.63 -21.79
CA SER A 2 -0.80 53.05 -21.91
C SER A 2 -0.82 51.52 -22.08
N GLN A 3 0.13 50.94 -22.82
CA GLN A 3 0.12 49.51 -23.14
C GLN A 3 0.49 48.60 -21.94
N HIS A 4 1.45 49.02 -21.11
CA HIS A 4 1.78 48.32 -19.85
C HIS A 4 0.62 48.31 -18.84
N SER A 5 -0.16 49.39 -18.78
CA SER A 5 -1.33 49.46 -17.90
C SER A 5 -2.48 48.58 -18.39
N GLU A 6 -2.64 48.45 -19.70
CA GLU A 6 -3.67 47.62 -20.33
C GLU A 6 -3.36 46.13 -20.17
N ASP A 7 -2.09 45.73 -20.31
CA ASP A 7 -1.65 44.35 -20.08
C ASP A 7 -1.82 43.93 -18.61
N LEU A 8 -1.44 44.78 -17.66
CA LEU A 8 -1.58 44.49 -16.22
C LEU A 8 -3.06 44.30 -15.80
N ASP A 9 -3.96 45.15 -16.28
CA ASP A 9 -5.40 45.04 -16.01
C ASP A 9 -5.99 43.71 -16.52
N THR A 10 -5.50 43.22 -17.67
CA THR A 10 -5.95 41.93 -18.21
C THR A 10 -5.47 40.76 -17.35
N LEU A 11 -4.23 40.82 -16.84
CA LEU A 11 -3.66 39.80 -15.96
C LEU A 11 -4.38 39.77 -14.61
N ILE A 12 -4.66 40.92 -14.01
CA ILE A 12 -5.42 41.00 -12.75
C ILE A 12 -6.82 40.40 -12.90
N LYS A 13 -7.50 40.65 -14.03
CA LYS A 13 -8.81 40.03 -14.34
C LYS A 13 -8.71 38.51 -14.44
N ARG A 14 -7.68 37.99 -15.12
CA ARG A 14 -7.43 36.54 -15.21
C ARG A 14 -7.10 35.92 -13.85
N ARG A 15 -6.33 36.59 -12.99
CA ARG A 15 -6.11 36.20 -11.58
C ARG A 15 -7.42 36.06 -10.83
N GLY A 16 -8.32 37.04 -10.98
CA GLY A 16 -9.65 37.02 -10.39
C GLY A 16 -10.48 35.80 -10.83
N ALA A 17 -10.41 35.43 -12.12
CA ALA A 17 -11.07 34.24 -12.64
C ALA A 17 -10.51 32.93 -12.04
N ILE A 18 -9.20 32.84 -11.83
CA ILE A 18 -8.55 31.71 -11.16
C ILE A 18 -9.00 31.61 -9.69
N LYS A 19 -8.99 32.74 -8.95
CA LYS A 19 -9.51 32.80 -7.57
C LYS A 19 -10.97 32.35 -7.49
N ALA A 20 -11.82 32.77 -8.43
CA ALA A 20 -13.22 32.37 -8.49
C ALA A 20 -13.42 30.86 -8.69
N LYS A 21 -12.61 30.20 -9.54
CA LYS A 21 -12.64 28.74 -9.73
C LYS A 21 -12.36 28.00 -8.41
N LEU A 22 -11.40 28.47 -7.63
CA LEU A 22 -11.09 27.91 -6.31
C LEU A 22 -12.26 28.10 -5.34
N THR A 23 -12.88 29.28 -5.31
CA THR A 23 -14.06 29.55 -4.47
C THR A 23 -15.23 28.64 -4.81
N ILE A 24 -15.51 28.41 -6.10
CA ILE A 24 -16.58 27.51 -6.55
C ILE A 24 -16.33 26.09 -6.06
N PHE A 25 -15.10 25.60 -6.20
CA PHE A 25 -14.74 24.25 -5.73
C PHE A 25 -14.82 24.12 -4.21
N ARG A 26 -14.35 25.12 -3.47
CA ARG A 26 -14.47 25.17 -2.01
C ARG A 26 -15.93 25.11 -1.54
N ASN A 27 -16.81 25.86 -2.20
CA ASN A 27 -18.24 25.86 -1.91
C ASN A 27 -18.90 24.51 -2.21
N TYR A 28 -18.42 23.78 -3.21
CA TYR A 28 -18.86 22.42 -3.51
C TYR A 28 -18.41 21.41 -2.45
N ILE A 29 -17.16 21.51 -1.96
CA ILE A 29 -16.58 20.57 -0.99
C ILE A 29 -17.11 20.76 0.43
N LYS A 30 -17.37 22.00 0.84
CA LYS A 30 -17.71 22.32 2.23
C LYS A 30 -18.93 21.52 2.75
N PRO A 31 -20.05 21.38 2.02
CA PRO A 31 -21.15 20.50 2.42
C PRO A 31 -20.75 19.01 2.43
N LEU A 32 -19.85 18.59 1.53
CA LEU A 32 -19.40 17.19 1.43
C LEU A 32 -18.63 16.73 2.67
N SER A 33 -17.98 17.67 3.38
CA SER A 33 -17.27 17.40 4.64
C SER A 33 -18.17 17.01 5.83
N SER A 34 -19.47 17.27 5.73
CA SER A 34 -20.44 16.98 6.80
C SER A 34 -21.07 15.59 6.70
N PHE A 35 -20.84 14.86 5.59
CA PHE A 35 -21.37 13.50 5.43
C PHE A 35 -20.44 12.46 6.02
N SER A 36 -21.02 11.41 6.62
CA SER A 36 -20.29 10.23 7.10
C SER A 36 -19.72 9.37 5.97
N SER A 37 -20.32 9.42 4.77
CA SER A 37 -19.89 8.69 3.58
C SER A 37 -20.43 9.36 2.31
N LEU A 38 -19.63 9.39 1.23
CA LEU A 38 -20.03 9.93 -0.07
C LEU A 38 -20.67 8.85 -0.95
N THR A 39 -21.69 9.23 -1.72
CA THR A 39 -22.26 8.37 -2.79
C THR A 39 -21.29 8.26 -3.98
N ASP A 40 -21.40 7.20 -4.77
CA ASP A 40 -20.53 6.98 -5.95
C ASP A 40 -20.62 8.10 -6.99
N LEU A 41 -21.81 8.67 -7.17
CA LEU A 41 -22.03 9.83 -8.06
C LEU A 41 -21.30 11.08 -7.55
N GLN A 42 -21.40 11.36 -6.25
CA GLN A 42 -20.69 12.48 -5.61
C GLN A 42 -19.17 12.27 -5.64
N ARG A 43 -18.70 11.02 -5.55
CA ARG A 43 -17.29 10.68 -5.68
C ARG A 43 -16.78 10.97 -7.09
N PHE A 44 -17.44 10.45 -8.11
CA PHE A 44 -17.04 10.66 -9.51
C PHE A 44 -17.03 12.13 -9.87
N GLU A 45 -18.02 12.88 -9.41
CA GLU A 45 -18.07 14.33 -9.60
C GLU A 45 -16.97 15.07 -8.83
N LEU A 46 -16.68 14.67 -7.58
CA LEU A 46 -15.59 15.23 -6.78
C LEU A 46 -14.23 14.94 -7.40
N GLU A 47 -13.99 13.73 -7.90
CA GLU A 47 -12.75 13.32 -8.56
C GLU A 47 -12.51 14.13 -9.84
N GLY A 48 -13.50 14.20 -10.73
CA GLY A 48 -13.39 15.02 -11.95
C GLY A 48 -13.26 16.53 -11.66
N ARG A 49 -13.74 17.02 -10.52
CA ARG A 49 -13.51 18.41 -10.08
C ARG A 49 -12.13 18.58 -9.42
N TYR A 50 -11.63 17.56 -8.71
CA TYR A 50 -10.33 17.55 -8.04
C TYR A 50 -9.17 17.62 -9.03
N GLU A 51 -9.21 16.82 -10.09
CA GLU A 51 -8.19 16.84 -11.17
C GLU A 51 -8.05 18.23 -11.79
N ARG A 52 -9.19 18.90 -12.06
CA ARG A 52 -9.21 20.26 -12.62
C ARG A 52 -8.62 21.32 -11.68
N ILE A 53 -8.70 21.10 -10.36
CA ILE A 53 -8.20 22.05 -9.37
C ILE A 53 -6.72 21.82 -9.07
N GLN A 54 -6.20 20.60 -9.20
CA GLN A 54 -4.78 20.31 -8.99
C GLN A 54 -3.87 21.13 -9.93
N CYS A 55 -4.30 21.37 -11.16
CA CYS A 55 -3.56 22.19 -12.12
C CYS A 55 -3.69 23.71 -11.85
N LEU A 56 -4.67 24.13 -11.05
CA LEU A 56 -5.01 25.54 -10.85
C LEU A 56 -3.91 26.33 -10.12
N TYR A 57 -3.12 25.67 -9.26
CA TYR A 57 -1.99 26.32 -8.58
C TYR A 57 -0.91 26.75 -9.57
N ASN A 58 -0.56 25.88 -10.53
CA ASN A 58 0.46 26.19 -11.53
C ASN A 58 0.00 27.34 -12.45
N ASP A 59 -1.29 27.39 -12.77
CA ASP A 59 -1.87 28.48 -13.55
C ASP A 59 -1.87 29.81 -12.77
N PHE A 60 -2.18 29.75 -11.47
CA PHE A 60 -2.10 30.91 -10.58
C PHE A 60 -0.66 31.40 -10.43
N ASP A 61 0.28 30.49 -10.17
CA ASP A 61 1.69 30.80 -9.92
C ASP A 61 2.33 31.51 -11.12
N LYS A 62 2.17 30.95 -12.33
CA LYS A 62 2.66 31.57 -13.57
C LYS A 62 2.11 32.97 -13.77
N LEU A 63 0.81 33.13 -13.55
CA LEU A 63 0.12 34.39 -13.79
C LEU A 63 0.47 35.43 -12.71
N GLN A 64 0.63 35.01 -11.46
CA GLN A 64 1.02 35.88 -10.37
C GLN A 64 2.48 36.33 -10.54
N THR A 65 3.38 35.45 -10.99
CA THR A 65 4.76 35.84 -11.35
C THR A 65 4.80 36.83 -12.50
N GLU A 66 3.94 36.69 -13.52
CA GLU A 66 3.83 37.66 -14.62
C GLU A 66 3.37 39.04 -14.11
N ILE A 67 2.40 39.07 -13.19
CA ILE A 67 1.96 40.31 -12.52
C ILE A 67 3.09 40.93 -11.70
N GLU A 68 3.80 40.14 -10.89
CA GLU A 68 4.93 40.58 -10.06
C GLU A 68 6.06 41.18 -10.91
N THR A 69 6.31 40.65 -12.12
CA THR A 69 7.32 41.22 -13.03
C THR A 69 6.94 42.56 -13.66
N LEU A 70 5.64 42.88 -13.69
CA LEU A 70 5.13 44.12 -14.27
C LEU A 70 4.91 45.23 -13.23
N LEU A 71 5.03 44.92 -11.94
CA LEU A 71 4.80 45.84 -10.83
C LEU A 71 6.10 46.21 -10.12
N ASP A 72 6.31 47.51 -9.92
CA ASP A 72 7.51 48.06 -9.25
C ASP A 72 7.44 47.95 -7.70
N ALA A 73 6.37 47.36 -7.13
CA ALA A 73 6.12 47.29 -5.68
C ALA A 73 5.78 45.84 -5.21
N PRO A 74 6.74 45.09 -4.64
CA PRO A 74 6.60 43.66 -4.36
C PRO A 74 5.75 43.29 -3.13
N ASP A 75 5.48 44.22 -2.21
CA ASP A 75 4.89 43.90 -0.90
C ASP A 75 3.37 43.59 -0.93
N ASP A 76 2.59 44.27 -1.79
CA ASP A 76 1.13 44.07 -1.88
C ASP A 76 0.77 42.75 -2.60
N ASP A 77 1.67 42.22 -3.43
CA ASP A 77 1.43 41.00 -4.20
C ASP A 77 1.88 39.72 -3.50
N PHE A 78 2.86 39.81 -2.60
CA PHE A 78 3.18 38.71 -1.69
C PHE A 78 1.93 38.31 -0.87
N LYS A 79 1.16 39.30 -0.41
CA LYS A 79 -0.11 39.07 0.30
C LYS A 79 -1.14 38.34 -0.57
N SER A 80 -1.24 38.70 -1.86
CA SER A 80 -2.16 38.05 -2.81
C SER A 80 -1.85 36.57 -3.02
N ARG A 81 -0.57 36.19 -2.96
CA ARG A 81 -0.08 34.81 -3.04
C ARG A 81 -0.41 34.03 -1.77
N CYS A 82 -0.09 34.58 -0.60
CA CYS A 82 -0.45 33.97 0.68
C CYS A 82 -1.96 33.73 0.81
N GLU A 83 -2.79 34.72 0.46
CA GLU A 83 -4.25 34.59 0.51
C GLU A 83 -4.80 33.49 -0.40
N PHE A 84 -4.15 33.23 -1.54
CA PHE A 84 -4.54 32.14 -2.42
C PHE A 84 -4.11 30.79 -1.86
N GLU A 85 -2.87 30.68 -1.38
CA GLU A 85 -2.31 29.47 -0.78
C GLU A 85 -3.08 29.01 0.46
N ASP A 86 -3.45 29.95 1.34
CA ASP A 86 -4.26 29.73 2.54
C ASP A 86 -5.65 29.19 2.22
N GLN A 87 -6.15 29.41 1.01
CA GLN A 87 -7.43 28.87 0.56
C GLN A 87 -7.25 27.58 -0.25
N TYR A 88 -6.20 27.50 -1.05
CA TYR A 88 -5.96 26.40 -1.98
C TYR A 88 -5.58 25.12 -1.23
N HIS A 89 -4.53 25.17 -0.41
CA HIS A 89 -3.98 23.97 0.22
C HIS A 89 -4.98 23.28 1.15
N PRO A 90 -5.72 23.99 2.03
CA PRO A 90 -6.73 23.34 2.86
C PRO A 90 -7.88 22.74 2.05
N THR A 91 -8.31 23.40 0.96
CA THR A 91 -9.40 22.91 0.11
C THR A 91 -9.00 21.62 -0.61
N VAL A 92 -7.78 21.57 -1.17
CA VAL A 92 -7.24 20.39 -1.84
C VAL A 92 -6.99 19.25 -0.85
N ALA A 93 -6.49 19.55 0.35
CA ALA A 93 -6.29 18.55 1.41
C ALA A 93 -7.62 17.94 1.86
N LEU A 94 -8.67 18.75 2.01
CA LEU A 94 -10.02 18.29 2.36
C LEU A 94 -10.60 17.40 1.26
N ALA A 95 -10.51 17.81 0.00
CA ALA A 95 -10.97 17.02 -1.15
C ALA A 95 -10.27 15.64 -1.20
N ARG A 96 -8.95 15.65 -1.03
CA ARG A 96 -8.13 14.43 -0.98
C ARG A 96 -8.53 13.55 0.20
N SER A 97 -8.77 14.16 1.37
CA SER A 97 -9.23 13.44 2.56
C SER A 97 -10.57 12.74 2.30
N LEU A 98 -11.54 13.43 1.69
CA LEU A 98 -12.84 12.86 1.34
C LEU A 98 -12.75 11.73 0.32
N LEU A 99 -11.91 11.88 -0.72
CA LEU A 99 -11.63 10.81 -1.67
C LEU A 99 -10.91 9.64 -0.96
N SER A 100 -9.99 9.92 -0.04
CA SER A 100 -9.20 8.90 0.66
C SER A 100 -9.95 8.17 1.79
N ALA A 101 -10.91 8.84 2.44
CA ALA A 101 -11.72 8.29 3.52
C ALA A 101 -12.58 7.11 3.00
N THR A 102 -12.85 7.09 1.69
CA THR A 102 -13.56 5.99 1.04
C THR A 102 -12.65 5.10 0.16
N THR A 103 -11.38 5.45 -0.09
CA THR A 103 -10.42 4.52 -0.75
C THR A 103 -9.91 3.41 0.16
N ASN A 104 -10.29 3.41 1.45
CA ASN A 104 -10.13 2.21 2.28
C ASN A 104 -11.00 1.03 1.81
N SER A 105 -11.89 1.21 0.82
CA SER A 105 -12.69 0.15 0.19
C SER A 105 -12.47 -0.05 -1.32
N GLU A 106 -11.43 0.53 -1.93
CA GLU A 106 -10.92 -0.01 -3.20
C GLU A 106 -9.86 -1.07 -2.88
N GLY A 107 -10.19 -2.33 -3.18
CA GLY A 107 -9.41 -3.53 -2.85
C GLY A 107 -8.04 -3.60 -3.51
N SER A 108 -7.12 -2.71 -3.14
CA SER A 108 -5.71 -2.86 -3.44
C SER A 108 -5.15 -4.00 -2.60
N VAL A 109 -5.00 -5.14 -3.25
CA VAL A 109 -4.35 -6.31 -2.69
C VAL A 109 -2.89 -5.95 -2.49
N LYS A 110 -2.47 -5.83 -1.23
CA LYS A 110 -1.07 -5.51 -0.85
C LYS A 110 -0.14 -6.70 -1.08
N ALA A 111 -0.15 -7.27 -2.27
CA ALA A 111 0.76 -8.34 -2.67
C ALA A 111 2.19 -7.82 -2.73
N VAL A 112 3.14 -8.70 -2.43
CA VAL A 112 4.57 -8.36 -2.40
C VAL A 112 5.30 -9.15 -3.47
N HIS A 113 6.24 -8.51 -4.16
CA HIS A 113 7.22 -9.17 -5.01
C HIS A 113 8.62 -8.75 -4.57
N ILE A 114 9.53 -9.71 -4.45
CA ILE A 114 10.90 -9.47 -4.00
C ILE A 114 11.87 -10.00 -5.06
N GLU A 115 12.77 -9.14 -5.51
CA GLU A 115 13.81 -9.52 -6.46
C GLU A 115 15.21 -9.26 -5.92
N LEU A 116 16.08 -10.25 -6.09
CA LEU A 116 17.50 -10.09 -5.85
C LEU A 116 18.15 -9.47 -7.08
N VAL A 117 18.91 -8.40 -6.88
CA VAL A 117 19.67 -7.70 -7.92
C VAL A 117 21.14 -7.67 -7.54
N THR A 118 22.01 -7.71 -8.55
CA THR A 118 23.47 -7.71 -8.36
C THR A 118 24.06 -6.30 -8.20
N ALA A 119 23.35 -5.27 -8.67
CA ALA A 119 23.79 -3.88 -8.59
C ALA A 119 22.60 -2.93 -8.41
N LEU A 120 22.88 -1.74 -7.87
CA LEU A 120 21.94 -0.63 -7.82
C LEU A 120 22.09 0.24 -9.08
N SER A 121 21.74 -0.31 -10.23
CA SER A 121 21.83 0.37 -11.55
C SER A 121 20.51 0.33 -12.31
N SER A 122 20.40 1.14 -13.36
CA SER A 122 19.23 1.19 -14.24
C SER A 122 19.03 -0.16 -14.96
N GLU A 123 20.10 -0.79 -15.44
CA GLU A 123 20.07 -2.07 -16.15
C GLU A 123 19.60 -3.21 -15.23
N ALA A 124 20.11 -3.22 -13.99
CA ALA A 124 19.69 -4.19 -12.98
C ALA A 124 18.20 -4.02 -12.63
N TYR A 125 17.71 -2.78 -12.55
CA TYR A 125 16.29 -2.50 -12.37
C TYR A 125 15.44 -2.94 -13.56
N ILE A 126 15.86 -2.65 -14.80
CA ILE A 126 15.15 -3.09 -16.02
C ILE A 126 15.07 -4.61 -16.07
N ALA A 127 16.15 -5.31 -15.73
CA ALA A 127 16.17 -6.77 -15.65
C ALA A 127 15.21 -7.30 -14.58
N ALA A 128 15.13 -6.65 -13.41
CA ALA A 128 14.15 -7.00 -12.37
C ALA A 128 12.71 -6.72 -12.83
N LEU A 129 12.45 -5.59 -13.49
CA LEU A 129 11.14 -5.24 -14.03
C LEU A 129 10.69 -6.22 -15.11
N LYS A 130 11.58 -6.61 -16.03
CA LYS A 130 11.31 -7.65 -17.03
C LYS A 130 10.93 -8.96 -16.37
N ARG A 131 11.68 -9.40 -15.36
CA ARG A 131 11.36 -10.61 -14.57
C ARG A 131 10.02 -10.50 -13.83
N PHE A 132 9.67 -9.34 -13.30
CA PHE A 132 8.36 -9.08 -12.71
C PHE A 132 7.25 -9.21 -13.76
N VAL A 133 7.35 -8.49 -14.88
CA VAL A 133 6.37 -8.50 -15.97
C VAL A 133 6.17 -9.90 -16.53
N SER A 134 7.24 -10.66 -16.74
CA SER A 134 7.16 -12.04 -17.21
C SER A 134 6.42 -12.98 -16.25
N ARG A 135 6.38 -12.67 -14.94
CA ARG A 135 5.71 -13.52 -13.94
C ARG A 135 4.33 -13.01 -13.53
N ARG A 136 4.12 -11.69 -13.57
CA ARG A 136 2.94 -11.01 -13.01
C ARG A 136 2.08 -10.31 -14.05
N GLY A 137 2.55 -10.24 -15.29
CA GLY A 137 1.94 -9.42 -16.33
C GLY A 137 2.45 -7.97 -16.28
N LYS A 138 2.20 -7.26 -17.38
CA LYS A 138 2.59 -5.84 -17.51
C LYS A 138 1.71 -4.99 -16.59
N PRO A 139 2.27 -4.21 -15.65
CA PRO A 139 1.47 -3.29 -14.85
C PRO A 139 0.99 -2.13 -15.71
N ARG A 140 -0.16 -1.55 -15.35
CA ARG A 140 -0.63 -0.30 -15.98
C ARG A 140 0.19 0.91 -15.53
N SER A 141 0.49 0.98 -14.24
CA SER A 141 1.28 2.07 -13.64
C SER A 141 2.26 1.57 -12.59
N ILE A 142 3.37 2.29 -12.43
CA ILE A 142 4.40 2.06 -11.42
C ILE A 142 4.64 3.37 -10.67
N TRP A 143 4.64 3.29 -9.34
CA TRP A 143 4.96 4.41 -8.45
C TRP A 143 6.32 4.19 -7.80
N SER A 144 7.18 5.22 -7.82
CA SER A 144 8.53 5.17 -7.24
C SER A 144 8.94 6.51 -6.63
N ASP A 145 10.02 6.52 -5.83
CA ASP A 145 10.78 7.75 -5.55
C ASP A 145 11.63 8.19 -6.77
N ASN A 146 12.20 9.39 -6.67
CA ASN A 146 13.10 9.98 -7.66
C ASN A 146 14.52 9.37 -7.64
N GLY A 147 14.68 8.10 -7.23
CA GLY A 147 15.96 7.40 -7.30
C GLY A 147 16.52 7.41 -8.73
N THR A 148 17.81 7.74 -8.88
CA THR A 148 18.44 7.96 -10.18
C THR A 148 18.39 6.73 -11.09
N ASN A 149 18.45 5.54 -10.50
CA ASN A 149 18.29 4.25 -11.19
C ASN A 149 16.87 4.06 -11.75
N PHE A 150 15.83 4.52 -11.05
CA PHE A 150 14.44 4.42 -11.52
C PHE A 150 14.15 5.44 -12.62
N VAL A 151 14.60 6.67 -12.44
CA VAL A 151 14.47 7.73 -13.45
C VAL A 151 15.23 7.38 -14.71
N GLY A 152 16.49 6.91 -14.57
CA GLY A 152 17.32 6.49 -15.69
C GLY A 152 16.69 5.35 -16.50
N ALA A 153 16.23 4.30 -15.82
CA ALA A 153 15.54 3.19 -16.47
C ALA A 153 14.23 3.59 -17.16
N CYS A 154 13.46 4.50 -16.56
CA CYS A 154 12.23 5.03 -17.17
C CYS A 154 12.53 5.78 -18.47
N ASN A 155 13.57 6.62 -18.47
CA ASN A 155 14.00 7.36 -19.66
C ASN A 155 14.47 6.42 -20.78
N GLU A 156 15.23 5.37 -20.43
CA GLU A 156 15.67 4.35 -21.40
C GLU A 156 14.48 3.62 -22.03
N LEU A 157 13.52 3.16 -21.22
CA LEU A 157 12.32 2.48 -21.70
C LEU A 157 11.45 3.39 -22.59
N LYS A 158 11.31 4.67 -22.24
CA LYS A 158 10.61 5.67 -23.07
C LYS A 158 11.32 5.90 -24.40
N GLY A 159 12.66 5.98 -24.40
CA GLY A 159 13.45 6.20 -25.61
C GLY A 159 13.39 5.04 -26.61
N VAL A 160 13.28 3.79 -26.14
CA VAL A 160 13.09 2.63 -27.02
C VAL A 160 11.70 2.67 -27.69
N LEU A 161 10.66 3.04 -26.94
CA LEU A 161 9.29 3.15 -27.46
C LEU A 161 9.15 4.25 -28.52
N SER A 162 9.87 5.36 -28.40
CA SER A 162 9.83 6.45 -29.39
C SER A 162 10.57 6.13 -30.70
N ASN A 163 11.52 5.19 -30.68
CA ASN A 163 12.40 4.89 -31.82
C ASN A 163 11.95 3.67 -32.63
N SER A 164 10.90 2.95 -32.22
CA SER A 164 10.40 1.78 -32.95
C SER A 164 9.19 2.14 -33.82
N ASP A 165 9.28 1.93 -35.14
CA ASP A 165 8.16 1.99 -36.11
C ASP A 165 7.07 0.92 -35.88
N ILE A 166 7.15 0.18 -34.76
CA ILE A 166 6.18 -0.83 -34.28
C ILE A 166 5.00 -0.13 -33.55
N ALA A 167 4.88 1.19 -33.71
CA ALA A 167 3.88 2.03 -33.08
C ALA A 167 2.42 1.67 -33.43
N SER A 168 2.16 0.91 -34.51
CA SER A 168 0.79 0.57 -34.93
C SER A 168 0.26 -0.77 -34.41
N PHE A 169 1.12 -1.73 -34.06
CA PHE A 169 0.71 -3.06 -33.58
C PHE A 169 0.98 -3.28 -32.08
N MET A 170 1.94 -2.53 -31.51
CA MET A 170 2.27 -2.53 -30.07
C MET A 170 1.87 -1.23 -29.36
N SER A 171 0.92 -0.45 -29.88
CA SER A 171 0.27 0.66 -29.15
C SER A 171 -0.57 0.19 -27.94
N GLN A 172 -0.22 -0.95 -27.34
CA GLN A 172 -0.69 -1.33 -26.02
C GLN A 172 0.01 -0.44 -24.99
N GLU A 173 -0.72 0.58 -24.51
CA GLU A 173 -0.47 1.40 -23.32
C GLU A 173 0.87 1.10 -22.62
N GLY A 174 1.86 1.98 -22.78
CA GLY A 174 3.11 1.92 -22.03
C GLY A 174 2.85 1.92 -20.52
N ILE A 175 3.81 1.46 -19.73
CA ILE A 175 3.71 1.54 -18.27
C ILE A 175 3.76 3.03 -17.88
N ASP A 176 2.75 3.50 -17.15
CA ASP A 176 2.74 4.86 -16.62
C ASP A 176 3.62 4.97 -15.36
N PHE A 177 4.77 5.63 -15.51
CA PHE A 177 5.73 5.81 -14.43
C PHE A 177 5.46 7.12 -13.68
N ASN A 178 5.00 6.97 -12.44
CA ASN A 178 4.68 8.05 -11.54
C ASN A 178 5.77 8.19 -10.48
N PHE A 179 6.33 9.39 -10.36
CA PHE A 179 7.38 9.68 -9.38
C PHE A 179 6.86 10.56 -8.26
N SER A 180 7.07 10.12 -7.03
CA SER A 180 6.64 10.86 -5.85
C SER A 180 7.45 12.15 -5.71
N PRO A 181 6.82 13.28 -5.31
CA PRO A 181 7.55 14.51 -5.03
C PRO A 181 8.63 14.28 -3.95
N PRO A 182 9.75 15.03 -4.01
CA PRO A 182 10.76 15.01 -2.95
C PRO A 182 10.11 15.20 -1.57
N TYR A 183 10.62 14.51 -0.54
CA TYR A 183 10.13 14.59 0.85
C TYR A 183 8.67 14.15 1.09
N SER A 184 8.10 13.30 0.23
CA SER A 184 6.74 12.74 0.42
C SER A 184 6.73 11.23 0.77
N PRO A 185 7.22 10.83 1.97
CA PRO A 185 7.37 9.42 2.37
C PRO A 185 6.04 8.64 2.44
N HIS A 186 4.90 9.32 2.46
CA HIS A 186 3.59 8.68 2.50
C HIS A 186 3.24 7.88 1.23
N PHE A 187 3.77 8.24 0.06
CA PHE A 187 3.45 7.54 -1.21
C PHE A 187 4.13 6.17 -1.32
N ASN A 188 5.34 6.02 -0.79
CA ASN A 188 6.08 4.76 -0.78
C ASN A 188 5.90 3.94 0.51
N GLY A 189 5.17 4.47 1.50
CA GLY A 189 5.07 3.88 2.84
C GLY A 189 4.57 2.42 2.89
N LEU A 190 3.76 1.98 1.92
CA LEU A 190 3.30 0.58 1.84
C LEU A 190 4.41 -0.37 1.40
N ALA A 191 5.15 -0.02 0.35
CA ALA A 191 6.29 -0.79 -0.13
C ALA A 191 7.43 -0.74 0.88
N GLU A 192 7.72 0.43 1.44
CA GLU A 192 8.75 0.64 2.46
C GLU A 192 8.47 -0.15 3.74
N ALA A 193 7.21 -0.21 4.21
CA ALA A 193 6.86 -1.01 5.37
C ALA A 193 7.10 -2.51 5.13
N ALA A 194 6.72 -3.02 3.94
CA ALA A 194 6.95 -4.41 3.56
C ALA A 194 8.44 -4.73 3.43
N VAL A 195 9.22 -3.83 2.80
CA VAL A 195 10.68 -3.95 2.65
C VAL A 195 11.38 -3.86 4.00
N LYS A 196 10.98 -2.93 4.87
CA LYS A 196 11.58 -2.73 6.21
C LYS A 196 11.36 -3.94 7.10
N ALA A 197 10.14 -4.48 7.14
CA ALA A 197 9.85 -5.71 7.88
C ALA A 197 10.71 -6.88 7.37
N THR A 198 10.78 -7.03 6.04
CA THR A 198 11.56 -8.10 5.40
C THR A 198 13.06 -7.98 5.68
N LYS A 199 13.64 -6.79 5.49
CA LYS A 199 15.07 -6.51 5.74
C LYS A 199 15.44 -6.65 7.21
N GLY A 200 14.58 -6.21 8.13
CA GLY A 200 14.84 -6.35 9.57
C GLY A 200 15.00 -7.80 10.00
N HIS A 201 14.20 -8.71 9.43
CA HIS A 201 14.23 -10.14 9.74
C HIS A 201 15.39 -10.83 9.06
N LEU A 202 15.64 -10.49 7.79
CA LEU A 202 16.78 -11.01 7.04
C LEU A 202 18.13 -10.58 7.64
N LYS A 203 18.30 -9.31 8.06
CA LYS A 203 19.58 -8.81 8.57
C LYS A 203 20.11 -9.62 9.77
N LYS A 204 19.21 -10.03 10.68
CA LYS A 204 19.57 -10.85 11.85
C LYS A 204 19.91 -12.29 11.51
N LEU A 205 19.37 -12.81 10.41
CA LEU A 205 19.60 -14.19 9.96
C LEU A 205 20.85 -14.26 9.07
N LEU A 206 21.06 -13.27 8.22
CA LEU A 206 22.23 -13.14 7.35
C LEU A 206 23.51 -12.79 8.11
N SER A 207 23.41 -12.26 9.34
CA SER A 207 24.59 -12.14 10.22
C SER A 207 25.10 -13.48 10.74
N LEU A 208 24.32 -14.56 10.61
CA LEU A 208 24.67 -15.88 11.13
C LEU A 208 25.27 -16.81 10.07
N THR A 209 25.06 -16.52 8.77
CA THR A 209 25.57 -17.36 7.68
C THR A 209 25.66 -16.59 6.36
N HIS A 210 26.66 -16.94 5.54
CA HIS A 210 26.76 -16.45 4.17
C HIS A 210 25.94 -17.33 3.24
N LEU A 211 25.16 -16.71 2.36
CA LEU A 211 24.40 -17.38 1.32
C LEU A 211 25.00 -17.06 -0.05
N THR A 212 25.00 -18.04 -0.95
CA THR A 212 25.24 -17.81 -2.37
C THR A 212 24.09 -17.01 -3.00
N TYR A 213 24.29 -16.54 -4.23
CA TYR A 213 23.23 -15.86 -4.97
C TYR A 213 21.98 -16.73 -5.12
N GLU A 214 22.15 -18.01 -5.48
CA GLU A 214 21.04 -18.96 -5.66
C GLU A 214 20.31 -19.27 -4.34
N GLU A 215 21.06 -19.43 -3.25
CA GLU A 215 20.51 -19.66 -1.92
C GLU A 215 19.71 -18.45 -1.43
N MET A 216 20.23 -17.24 -1.63
CA MET A 216 19.51 -15.99 -1.30
C MET A 216 18.26 -15.84 -2.17
N SER A 217 18.36 -16.05 -3.48
CA SER A 217 17.23 -15.96 -4.40
C SER A 217 16.11 -16.92 -4.00
N SER A 218 16.47 -18.17 -3.69
CA SER A 218 15.52 -19.19 -3.21
C SER A 218 14.87 -18.78 -1.88
N CYS A 219 15.66 -18.27 -0.93
CA CYS A 219 15.18 -17.78 0.35
C CYS A 219 14.16 -16.64 0.17
N LEU A 220 14.46 -15.66 -0.68
CA LEU A 220 13.58 -14.51 -0.94
C LEU A 220 12.27 -14.94 -1.60
N CYS A 221 12.30 -15.90 -2.54
CA CYS A 221 11.09 -16.48 -3.13
C CYS A 221 10.20 -17.16 -2.05
N GLN A 222 10.81 -17.89 -1.12
CA GLN A 222 10.08 -18.51 -0.01
C GLN A 222 9.48 -17.49 0.95
N ILE A 223 10.20 -16.38 1.22
CA ILE A 223 9.71 -15.26 2.04
C ILE A 223 8.55 -14.55 1.35
N GLU A 224 8.66 -14.28 0.04
CA GLU A 224 7.57 -13.73 -0.77
C GLU A 224 6.32 -14.60 -0.65
N ALA A 225 6.47 -15.93 -0.69
CA ALA A 225 5.36 -16.83 -0.51
C ALA A 225 4.71 -16.72 0.87
N ILE A 226 5.52 -16.57 1.93
CA ILE A 226 5.03 -16.34 3.30
C ILE A 226 4.21 -15.05 3.37
N LEU A 227 4.74 -13.93 2.86
CA LEU A 227 4.09 -12.64 2.89
C LEU A 227 2.75 -12.65 2.12
N ASN A 228 2.70 -13.34 0.99
CA ASN A 228 1.51 -13.44 0.15
C ASN A 228 0.50 -14.52 0.59
N SER A 229 0.87 -15.40 1.51
CA SER A 229 -0.04 -16.39 2.09
C SER A 229 -0.93 -15.85 3.22
N ARG A 230 -0.69 -14.61 3.67
CA ARG A 230 -1.37 -14.05 4.84
C ARG A 230 -2.90 -13.93 4.66
N PRO A 231 -3.71 -14.37 5.64
CA PRO A 231 -5.16 -14.21 5.65
C PRO A 231 -5.59 -12.74 5.67
N LEU A 232 -6.40 -12.30 4.71
CA LEU A 232 -6.96 -10.94 4.65
C LEU A 232 -8.36 -10.90 5.25
N THR A 233 -9.29 -11.68 4.69
CA THR A 233 -10.72 -11.71 5.06
C THR A 233 -11.25 -13.13 4.84
N PRO A 234 -12.32 -13.57 5.53
CA PRO A 234 -12.98 -14.84 5.24
C PRO A 234 -13.54 -14.86 3.81
N ILE A 235 -13.47 -16.01 3.12
CA ILE A 235 -14.06 -16.16 1.77
C ILE A 235 -15.57 -16.44 1.87
N SER A 236 -15.96 -17.21 2.87
CA SER A 236 -17.33 -17.69 3.03
C SER A 236 -17.85 -17.43 4.44
N SER A 237 -19.17 -17.27 4.55
CA SER A 237 -19.90 -17.27 5.83
C SER A 237 -20.21 -18.67 6.34
N ASP A 238 -19.93 -19.74 5.58
CA ASP A 238 -20.15 -21.14 5.99
C ASP A 238 -19.34 -21.52 7.24
N PRO A 239 -19.98 -21.97 8.34
CA PRO A 239 -19.30 -22.41 9.56
C PRO A 239 -18.27 -23.54 9.38
N LEU A 240 -18.37 -24.34 8.31
CA LEU A 240 -17.44 -25.42 8.00
C LEU A 240 -16.25 -24.94 7.17
N ASP A 241 -16.39 -23.80 6.49
CA ASP A 241 -15.33 -23.20 5.70
C ASP A 241 -14.43 -22.30 6.56
N LEU A 242 -13.18 -22.71 6.68
CA LEU A 242 -12.11 -22.00 7.40
C LEU A 242 -11.15 -21.29 6.44
N THR A 243 -11.49 -21.21 5.15
CA THR A 243 -10.63 -20.55 4.16
C THR A 243 -10.69 -19.04 4.29
N ALA A 244 -9.53 -18.42 4.13
CA ALA A 244 -9.37 -16.98 4.09
C ALA A 244 -8.82 -16.57 2.74
N LEU A 245 -9.29 -15.43 2.24
CA LEU A 245 -8.77 -14.79 1.06
C LEU A 245 -7.36 -14.29 1.39
N THR A 246 -6.42 -14.49 0.48
CA THR A 246 -5.02 -14.11 0.67
C THR A 246 -4.53 -13.37 -0.58
N PRO A 247 -3.46 -12.58 -0.50
CA PRO A 247 -2.86 -11.97 -1.68
C PRO A 247 -2.55 -12.99 -2.79
N ALA A 248 -2.14 -14.21 -2.42
CA ALA A 248 -1.90 -15.28 -3.37
C ALA A 248 -3.10 -15.63 -4.25
N HIS A 249 -4.34 -15.53 -3.72
CA HIS A 249 -5.54 -15.80 -4.52
C HIS A 249 -5.67 -14.83 -5.70
N PHE A 250 -5.27 -13.57 -5.52
CA PHE A 250 -5.28 -12.58 -6.60
C PHE A 250 -4.10 -12.74 -7.57
N LEU A 251 -2.98 -13.28 -7.07
CA LEU A 251 -1.77 -13.45 -7.85
C LEU A 251 -1.78 -14.71 -8.73
N ILE A 252 -2.31 -15.82 -8.23
CA ILE A 252 -2.25 -17.13 -8.90
C ILE A 252 -3.60 -17.88 -8.87
N GLY A 253 -4.68 -17.27 -8.38
CA GLY A 253 -6.02 -17.87 -8.33
C GLY A 253 -6.23 -18.90 -7.20
N ARG A 254 -5.22 -19.17 -6.36
CA ARG A 254 -5.24 -20.24 -5.34
C ARG A 254 -4.33 -19.92 -4.16
N PRO A 255 -4.49 -20.58 -3.00
CA PRO A 255 -3.58 -20.40 -1.87
C PRO A 255 -2.18 -20.96 -2.18
N LEU A 256 -1.16 -20.32 -1.63
CA LEU A 256 0.21 -20.83 -1.68
C LEU A 256 0.40 -21.96 -0.67
N THR A 257 0.99 -23.06 -1.13
CA THR A 257 1.41 -24.20 -0.32
C THR A 257 2.92 -24.35 -0.38
N SER A 258 3.53 -25.03 0.60
CA SER A 258 4.97 -25.32 0.60
C SER A 258 5.22 -26.79 0.31
N VAL A 259 6.39 -27.06 -0.27
CA VAL A 259 6.93 -28.42 -0.35
C VAL A 259 7.16 -28.93 1.08
N PRO A 260 6.71 -30.16 1.42
CA PRO A 260 6.94 -30.72 2.74
C PRO A 260 8.43 -30.76 3.09
N HIS A 261 8.78 -30.22 4.25
CA HIS A 261 10.15 -30.26 4.79
C HIS A 261 10.10 -30.48 6.31
N PRO A 262 10.96 -31.34 6.89
CA PRO A 262 11.02 -31.55 8.33
C PRO A 262 11.33 -30.25 9.07
N GLN A 263 10.71 -30.02 10.23
CA GLN A 263 11.03 -28.86 11.04
C GLN A 263 12.45 -28.98 11.60
N ILE A 264 13.21 -27.89 11.56
CA ILE A 264 14.57 -27.84 12.10
C ILE A 264 14.41 -27.35 13.54
N THR A 265 14.66 -28.24 14.50
CA THR A 265 14.25 -28.04 15.89
C THR A 265 15.19 -27.14 16.69
N ASP A 266 16.51 -27.34 16.59
CA ASP A 266 17.55 -26.36 16.94
C ASP A 266 18.93 -27.01 16.71
N CYS A 267 19.68 -26.48 15.75
CA CYS A 267 21.06 -26.89 15.48
C CYS A 267 21.88 -25.62 15.25
N ASN A 268 23.14 -25.60 15.68
CA ASN A 268 24.05 -24.53 15.29
C ASN A 268 24.08 -24.41 13.76
N ILE A 269 23.70 -23.24 13.22
CA ILE A 269 23.57 -22.99 11.78
C ILE A 269 24.84 -23.33 10.99
N THR A 270 26.01 -23.24 11.64
CA THR A 270 27.31 -23.57 11.03
C THR A 270 27.46 -25.06 10.74
N ARG A 271 26.75 -25.92 11.48
CA ARG A 271 26.75 -27.39 11.32
C ARG A 271 25.69 -27.90 10.35
N LEU A 272 24.80 -27.02 9.88
CA LEU A 272 23.77 -27.38 8.91
C LEU A 272 24.36 -27.43 7.51
N GLU A 273 23.85 -28.37 6.72
CA GLU A 273 24.06 -28.38 5.27
C GLU A 273 23.48 -27.11 4.65
N ARG A 274 24.03 -26.67 3.52
CA ARG A 274 23.66 -25.38 2.90
C ARG A 274 22.16 -25.29 2.59
N TYR A 275 21.55 -26.37 2.12
CA TYR A 275 20.11 -26.44 1.87
C TYR A 275 19.28 -26.25 3.16
N GLN A 276 19.68 -26.88 4.27
CA GLN A 276 18.99 -26.75 5.56
C GLN A 276 19.09 -25.33 6.15
N ARG A 277 20.14 -24.56 5.79
CA ARG A 277 20.26 -23.16 6.22
C ARG A 277 19.16 -22.29 5.63
N VAL A 278 18.81 -22.48 4.35
CA VAL A 278 17.71 -21.74 3.69
C VAL A 278 16.39 -22.03 4.40
N GLU A 279 16.12 -23.31 4.71
CA GLU A 279 14.91 -23.71 5.41
C GLU A 279 14.84 -23.21 6.85
N LEU A 280 15.98 -23.15 7.56
CA LEU A 280 16.07 -22.57 8.89
C LEU A 280 15.74 -21.07 8.86
N ILE A 281 16.29 -20.33 7.89
CA ILE A 281 16.00 -18.90 7.70
C ILE A 281 14.51 -18.69 7.41
N ARG A 282 13.92 -19.52 6.55
CA ARG A 282 12.47 -19.51 6.30
C ARG A 282 11.66 -19.71 7.58
N GLN A 283 12.00 -20.72 8.40
CA GLN A 283 11.30 -21.02 9.64
C GLN A 283 11.40 -19.89 10.66
N HIS A 284 12.60 -19.29 10.82
CA HIS A 284 12.76 -18.11 11.69
C HIS A 284 11.96 -16.91 11.19
N PHE A 285 11.99 -16.65 9.88
CA PHE A 285 11.20 -15.58 9.29
C PHE A 285 9.71 -15.77 9.57
N TRP A 286 9.18 -16.97 9.33
CA TRP A 286 7.79 -17.32 9.60
C TRP A 286 7.39 -17.08 11.07
N LYS A 287 8.15 -17.66 12.01
CA LYS A 287 7.90 -17.52 13.46
C LYS A 287 7.80 -16.05 13.86
N ARG A 288 8.65 -15.19 13.30
CA ARG A 288 8.67 -13.76 13.59
C ARG A 288 7.54 -13.01 12.89
N PHE A 289 7.33 -13.28 11.60
CA PHE A 289 6.32 -12.61 10.78
C PHE A 289 4.90 -12.84 11.31
N ILE A 290 4.55 -14.06 11.72
CA ILE A 290 3.23 -14.32 12.33
C ILE A 290 2.99 -13.41 13.53
N ASN A 291 3.97 -13.28 14.43
CA ASN A 291 3.80 -12.48 15.64
C ASN A 291 3.56 -11.00 15.33
N GLU A 292 4.30 -10.46 14.37
CA GLU A 292 4.12 -9.07 13.91
C GLU A 292 2.78 -8.89 13.19
N TYR A 293 2.41 -9.84 12.33
CA TYR A 293 1.15 -9.83 11.62
C TYR A 293 -0.05 -9.87 12.56
N ILE A 294 -0.03 -10.74 13.57
CA ILE A 294 -1.09 -10.82 14.58
C ILE A 294 -1.14 -9.52 15.38
N SER A 295 0.01 -8.96 15.75
CA SER A 295 0.05 -7.67 16.47
C SER A 295 -0.57 -6.54 15.65
N LEU A 296 -0.31 -6.51 14.34
CA LEU A 296 -0.92 -5.56 13.40
C LEU A 296 -2.44 -5.74 13.32
N LEU A 297 -2.92 -6.97 13.21
CA LEU A 297 -4.37 -7.26 13.20
C LEU A 297 -5.04 -6.82 14.51
N GLN A 298 -4.40 -7.07 15.65
CA GLN A 298 -4.91 -6.66 16.96
C GLN A 298 -4.97 -5.13 17.10
N GLN A 299 -4.01 -4.39 16.56
CA GLN A 299 -4.05 -2.92 16.53
C GLN A 299 -5.21 -2.41 15.66
N LYS A 300 -5.41 -2.99 14.47
CA LYS A 300 -6.52 -2.61 13.58
C LYS A 300 -7.89 -2.92 14.18
N SER A 301 -8.06 -4.09 14.79
CA SER A 301 -9.32 -4.48 15.43
C SER A 301 -9.70 -3.54 16.58
N LYS A 302 -8.72 -3.08 17.38
CA LYS A 302 -8.95 -2.11 18.47
C LYS A 302 -9.42 -0.74 17.96
N TRP A 303 -8.95 -0.30 16.79
CA TRP A 303 -9.39 0.95 16.18
C TRP A 303 -10.74 0.84 15.48
N SER A 304 -11.10 -0.34 14.97
CA SER A 304 -12.35 -0.53 14.21
C SER A 304 -13.57 -0.82 15.10
N THR A 305 -13.40 -1.31 16.33
CA THR A 305 -14.54 -1.69 17.19
C THR A 305 -14.17 -1.61 18.66
N SER A 306 -14.60 -0.54 19.34
CA SER A 306 -14.40 -0.32 20.78
C SER A 306 -15.39 -1.11 21.67
N THR A 307 -16.25 -1.97 21.12
CA THR A 307 -17.27 -2.72 21.89
C THR A 307 -16.93 -4.19 22.21
N GLY A 308 -15.79 -4.73 21.76
CA GLY A 308 -15.20 -5.95 22.33
C GLY A 308 -16.04 -7.24 22.31
N SER A 309 -17.16 -7.29 21.58
CA SER A 309 -17.99 -8.50 21.51
C SER A 309 -17.48 -9.43 20.41
N LEU A 310 -17.04 -10.62 20.81
CA LEU A 310 -16.77 -11.71 19.88
C LEU A 310 -18.12 -12.23 19.36
N ILE A 311 -18.31 -12.24 18.04
CA ILE A 311 -19.54 -12.72 17.42
C ILE A 311 -19.34 -14.19 17.01
N PRO A 312 -20.24 -15.11 17.40
CA PRO A 312 -20.25 -16.46 16.84
C PRO A 312 -20.33 -16.42 15.32
N GLY A 313 -19.56 -17.26 14.65
CA GLY A 313 -19.42 -17.29 13.20
C GLY A 313 -18.21 -16.51 12.66
N THR A 314 -17.57 -15.66 13.45
CA THR A 314 -16.37 -14.91 13.05
C THR A 314 -15.17 -15.83 12.87
N LEU A 315 -14.47 -15.70 11.74
CA LEU A 315 -13.20 -16.38 11.49
C LEU A 315 -12.06 -15.65 12.22
N VAL A 316 -11.31 -16.40 12.99
CA VAL A 316 -10.21 -15.92 13.82
C VAL A 316 -8.92 -16.69 13.52
N LEU A 317 -7.80 -16.00 13.68
CA LEU A 317 -6.48 -16.59 13.75
C LEU A 317 -6.17 -16.95 15.19
N VAL A 318 -5.91 -18.23 15.47
CA VAL A 318 -5.54 -18.76 16.79
C VAL A 318 -4.03 -18.63 16.96
N LYS A 319 -3.56 -18.05 18.07
CA LYS A 319 -2.12 -17.94 18.35
C LYS A 319 -1.51 -19.33 18.64
N ASP A 320 -1.13 -20.05 17.60
CA ASP A 320 -0.33 -21.27 17.67
C ASP A 320 1.05 -20.99 17.06
N ARG A 321 2.11 -21.27 17.85
CA ARG A 321 3.51 -20.97 17.50
C ARG A 321 4.25 -22.16 16.91
N THR A 322 3.61 -23.34 16.87
CA THR A 322 4.26 -24.60 16.52
C THR A 322 4.06 -24.99 15.06
N LEU A 323 3.18 -24.28 14.35
CA LEU A 323 2.83 -24.64 12.98
C LEU A 323 3.93 -24.30 11.97
N PRO A 324 4.18 -25.20 10.98
CA PRO A 324 5.06 -24.94 9.86
C PRO A 324 4.68 -23.70 9.04
N ALA A 325 5.65 -23.19 8.26
CA ALA A 325 5.42 -22.05 7.38
C ALA A 325 4.29 -22.27 6.38
N LEU A 326 3.53 -21.20 6.10
CA LEU A 326 2.31 -21.18 5.26
C LEU A 326 1.08 -21.87 5.86
N LEU A 327 1.19 -22.51 7.02
CA LEU A 327 0.04 -23.10 7.72
C LEU A 327 -0.51 -22.12 8.75
N TRP A 328 -1.54 -21.39 8.35
CA TRP A 328 -2.21 -20.43 9.22
C TRP A 328 -3.19 -21.15 10.16
N PRO A 329 -3.07 -20.99 11.49
CA PRO A 329 -4.00 -21.55 12.48
C PRO A 329 -5.34 -20.80 12.45
N LEU A 330 -6.19 -21.12 11.47
CA LEU A 330 -7.52 -20.54 11.36
C LEU A 330 -8.55 -21.37 12.12
N GLY A 331 -9.53 -20.68 12.69
CA GLY A 331 -10.68 -21.29 13.31
C GLY A 331 -11.85 -20.33 13.36
N ARG A 332 -13.05 -20.86 13.57
CA ARG A 332 -14.27 -20.06 13.62
C ARG A 332 -14.90 -20.13 15.00
N ILE A 333 -15.35 -18.98 15.52
CA ILE A 333 -16.00 -18.93 16.82
C ILE A 333 -17.33 -19.65 16.74
N THR A 334 -17.54 -20.67 17.57
CA THR A 334 -18.81 -21.39 17.67
C THR A 334 -19.65 -20.86 18.82
N LYS A 335 -19.02 -20.59 19.96
CA LYS A 335 -19.66 -20.12 21.18
C LYS A 335 -18.78 -19.12 21.90
N THR A 336 -19.42 -18.23 22.65
CA THR A 336 -18.77 -17.23 23.48
C THR A 336 -19.23 -17.36 24.92
N TYR A 337 -18.29 -17.15 25.85
CA TYR A 337 -18.55 -17.24 27.28
C TYR A 337 -18.33 -15.86 27.92
N PRO A 338 -19.41 -15.12 28.25
CA PRO A 338 -19.30 -13.86 28.96
C PRO A 338 -18.89 -14.08 30.43
N GLY A 339 -18.11 -13.15 30.98
CA GLY A 339 -17.82 -13.11 32.41
C GLY A 339 -19.01 -12.61 33.22
N SER A 340 -18.84 -12.54 34.55
CA SER A 340 -19.84 -11.98 35.48
C SER A 340 -20.18 -10.50 35.21
N ASP A 341 -19.29 -9.79 34.52
CA ASP A 341 -19.43 -8.40 34.09
C ASP A 341 -20.00 -8.26 32.65
N GLY A 342 -20.43 -9.36 32.03
CA GLY A 342 -21.00 -9.37 30.67
C GLY A 342 -19.95 -9.28 29.54
N ILE A 343 -18.66 -9.13 29.86
CA ILE A 343 -17.60 -9.03 28.86
C ILE A 343 -17.14 -10.42 28.43
N THR A 344 -17.19 -10.69 27.12
CA THR A 344 -16.74 -11.97 26.56
C THR A 344 -15.21 -12.01 26.52
N ARG A 345 -14.61 -12.82 27.40
CA ARG A 345 -13.15 -13.02 27.46
C ARG A 345 -12.70 -14.35 26.88
N VAL A 346 -13.61 -15.30 26.70
CA VAL A 346 -13.32 -16.66 26.26
C VAL A 346 -14.28 -17.06 25.14
N ALA A 347 -13.75 -17.73 24.12
CA ALA A 347 -14.51 -18.27 23.01
C ALA A 347 -14.14 -19.73 22.74
N GLU A 348 -15.13 -20.51 22.37
CA GLU A 348 -14.97 -21.81 21.74
C GLU A 348 -14.72 -21.60 20.24
N VAL A 349 -13.63 -22.17 19.73
CA VAL A 349 -13.17 -22.01 18.36
C VAL A 349 -13.05 -23.37 17.70
N LYS A 350 -13.78 -23.58 16.61
CA LYS A 350 -13.66 -24.75 15.76
C LYS A 350 -12.49 -24.55 14.79
N THR A 351 -11.47 -25.40 14.91
CA THR A 351 -10.30 -25.44 14.02
C THR A 351 -10.34 -26.69 13.15
N ARG A 352 -9.43 -26.80 12.18
CA ARG A 352 -9.32 -28.00 11.32
C ARG A 352 -9.06 -29.29 12.10
N THR A 353 -8.35 -29.21 13.23
CA THR A 353 -7.97 -30.36 14.05
C THR A 353 -8.94 -30.67 15.18
N GLY A 354 -9.99 -29.85 15.35
CA GLY A 354 -10.98 -30.01 16.41
C GLY A 354 -11.38 -28.68 17.06
N THR A 355 -12.17 -28.77 18.11
CA THR A 355 -12.68 -27.61 18.85
C THR A 355 -11.75 -27.29 20.02
N VAL A 356 -11.36 -26.03 20.16
CA VAL A 356 -10.49 -25.55 21.24
C VAL A 356 -11.10 -24.34 21.93
N VAL A 357 -10.94 -24.25 23.25
CA VAL A 357 -11.35 -23.07 24.02
C VAL A 357 -10.14 -22.14 24.16
N ARG A 358 -10.33 -20.86 23.81
CA ARG A 358 -9.25 -19.87 23.78
C ARG A 358 -9.72 -18.53 24.35
N GLY A 359 -8.84 -17.88 25.10
CA GLY A 359 -9.06 -16.53 25.59
C GLY A 359 -8.87 -15.49 24.48
N PHE A 360 -9.49 -14.32 24.63
CA PHE A 360 -9.40 -13.21 23.67
C PHE A 360 -7.95 -12.86 23.29
N ASN A 361 -7.02 -12.88 24.25
CA ASN A 361 -5.60 -12.59 24.00
C ASN A 361 -4.90 -13.60 23.09
N SER A 362 -5.48 -14.79 22.91
CA SER A 362 -4.95 -15.91 22.12
C SER A 362 -5.64 -16.09 20.77
N ILE A 363 -6.59 -15.22 20.42
CA ILE A 363 -7.28 -15.22 19.12
C ILE A 363 -7.25 -13.82 18.52
N CYS A 364 -7.34 -13.75 17.20
CA CYS A 364 -7.38 -12.49 16.48
C CYS A 364 -8.42 -12.57 15.36
N PRO A 365 -9.53 -11.81 15.44
CA PRO A 365 -10.49 -11.71 14.35
C PRO A 365 -9.82 -11.23 13.06
N LEU A 366 -10.19 -11.87 11.94
CA LEU A 366 -9.87 -11.32 10.63
C LEU A 366 -10.79 -10.12 10.36
N PRO A 367 -10.29 -9.04 9.74
CA PRO A 367 -11.13 -7.92 9.35
C PRO A 367 -12.15 -8.38 8.31
N LEU A 368 -13.38 -7.93 8.47
CA LEU A 368 -14.39 -7.98 7.42
C LEU A 368 -14.20 -6.69 6.61
N HIS A 369 -13.91 -6.83 5.32
CA HIS A 369 -13.76 -5.72 4.39
C HIS A 369 -15.06 -5.47 3.64
#